data_AF-A0AAI9EF26-F1
#
_entry.id   AF-A0AAI9EF26-F1
#
_cell.length_a   1.000
_cell.length_b   1.000
_cell.length_c   1.000
_cell.angle_alpha   90.00
_cell.angle_beta   90.00
_cell.angle_gamma   90.00
#
_symmetry.space_group_name_H-M   'P 1'
#
loop_
_entity.id
_entity.type
_entity.pdbx_description
1 polymer ?
#
loop_
_entity_poly.entity_id
_entity_poly.type
_entity_poly.pdbx_seq_one_letter_code
_entity_poly.pdbx_strand_id
1 'polypeptide(L)'
;MAAASLNELSGMTGRRYRFKQLLQERPHIGRVWTASNFNERVLPQLSKDSGTFLRLPLDTIPDERIFVYKYLSDDFLQLVRKDISLQNRRSILRAALHALKELHEKDVVHLDIKPDNIMVQCRHNDPETIVEQVQLTDLENAAYLPPGRCIKGMLAGNDNWRSPEAHFKGELNKFSDVFSFGLVCIYAVLGRVVCGPDDDFAKHEAQGALPAMIRLQRQVSYFGDRDGLNGLIKHVGDNEVNCQVLSMLWDERNEDYIPYKPFVEWPEVQDEAFRNLIKGLTNLDPTRRLSTYQALQHPWFSEQN
;
A
#
# COMPACT_ATOMS: atom_id res chain seq x y z
N MET A 1 -25.54 -29.57 -9.73
CA MET A 1 -25.49 -29.88 -11.16
C MET A 1 -24.04 -29.87 -11.59
N ALA A 2 -23.61 -30.95 -12.24
CA ALA A 2 -22.37 -31.22 -12.98
C ALA A 2 -21.06 -30.52 -12.56
N ALA A 3 -20.16 -31.31 -11.98
CA ALA A 3 -18.72 -31.06 -12.00
C ALA A 3 -18.24 -31.06 -13.46
N ALA A 4 -18.13 -29.86 -14.05
CA ALA A 4 -17.50 -29.70 -15.36
C ALA A 4 -15.98 -29.86 -15.22
N SER A 5 -15.38 -30.56 -16.18
CA SER A 5 -13.97 -30.92 -16.26
C SER A 5 -13.03 -29.71 -16.19
N LEU A 6 -12.40 -29.49 -15.03
CA LEU A 6 -11.43 -28.42 -14.73
C LEU A 6 -10.03 -28.58 -15.38
N ASN A 7 -9.89 -29.38 -16.45
CA ASN A 7 -8.57 -29.94 -16.77
C ASN A 7 -7.69 -29.08 -17.69
N GLU A 8 -8.25 -28.26 -18.58
CA GLU A 8 -7.45 -27.32 -19.39
C GLU A 8 -8.26 -26.05 -19.68
N LEU A 9 -7.70 -24.88 -19.36
CA LEU A 9 -8.23 -23.57 -19.69
C LEU A 9 -7.41 -22.96 -20.83
N SER A 10 -8.05 -22.25 -21.74
CA SER A 10 -7.40 -21.60 -22.89
C SER A 10 -7.36 -20.09 -22.69
N GLY A 11 -6.17 -19.50 -22.68
CA GLY A 11 -6.03 -18.05 -22.61
C GLY A 11 -6.15 -17.37 -23.97
N MET A 12 -6.37 -16.06 -23.97
CA MET A 12 -6.47 -15.23 -25.17
C MET A 12 -5.19 -15.26 -26.03
N THR A 13 -4.03 -15.55 -25.43
CA THR A 13 -2.78 -15.70 -26.19
C THR A 13 -2.63 -17.05 -26.90
N GLY A 14 -3.61 -17.95 -26.79
CA GLY A 14 -3.57 -19.30 -27.34
C GLY A 14 -2.80 -20.31 -26.47
N ARG A 15 -2.35 -19.91 -25.27
CA ARG A 15 -1.72 -20.79 -24.29
C ARG A 15 -2.78 -21.63 -23.57
N ARG A 16 -2.40 -22.86 -23.21
CA ARG A 16 -3.23 -23.78 -22.41
C ARG A 16 -2.70 -23.85 -20.98
N TYR A 17 -3.61 -23.80 -20.02
CA TYR A 17 -3.35 -23.78 -18.60
C TYR A 17 -4.01 -24.97 -17.93
N ARG A 18 -3.29 -25.63 -17.03
CA ARG A 18 -3.84 -26.68 -16.17
C ARG A 18 -3.78 -26.21 -14.73
N PHE A 19 -4.90 -26.31 -14.03
CA PHE A 19 -4.95 -26.02 -12.61
C PHE A 19 -4.08 -27.02 -11.84
N LYS A 20 -3.15 -26.51 -11.02
CA LYS A 20 -2.26 -27.35 -10.20
C LYS A 20 -2.71 -27.40 -8.75
N GLN A 21 -2.96 -26.24 -8.14
CA GLN A 21 -3.31 -26.12 -6.72
C GLN A 21 -3.94 -24.76 -6.45
N LEU A 22 -4.85 -24.70 -5.47
CA LEU A 22 -5.38 -23.45 -4.90
C LEU A 22 -4.39 -22.92 -3.87
N LEU A 23 -3.85 -21.73 -4.10
CA LEU A 23 -2.90 -21.09 -3.18
C LEU A 23 -3.60 -20.22 -2.11
N GLN A 24 -4.69 -19.57 -2.50
CA GLN A 24 -5.47 -18.70 -1.62
C GLN A 24 -6.91 -18.67 -2.11
N GLU A 25 -7.85 -18.72 -1.18
CA GLU A 25 -9.27 -18.47 -1.42
C GLU A 25 -9.68 -17.25 -0.59
N ARG A 26 -10.41 -16.31 -1.20
CA ARG A 26 -10.97 -15.14 -0.49
C ARG A 26 -12.50 -15.30 -0.47
N PRO A 27 -13.07 -16.02 0.51
CA PRO A 27 -14.51 -16.16 0.61
C PRO A 27 -15.15 -14.80 0.89
N HIS A 28 -16.26 -14.51 0.21
CA HIS A 28 -17.10 -13.31 0.40
C HIS A 28 -16.56 -11.97 -0.12
N ILE A 29 -15.63 -11.94 -1.08
CA ILE A 29 -15.53 -10.74 -1.92
C ILE A 29 -16.89 -10.61 -2.61
N GLY A 30 -17.67 -9.59 -2.23
CA GLY A 30 -18.97 -9.27 -2.84
C GLY A 30 -18.86 -9.09 -4.35
N ARG A 31 -19.95 -8.72 -5.02
CA ARG A 31 -19.99 -8.60 -6.49
C ARG A 31 -18.76 -7.86 -7.04
N VAL A 32 -17.80 -8.61 -7.59
CA VAL A 32 -16.67 -8.09 -8.35
C VAL A 32 -17.25 -7.69 -9.69
N TRP A 33 -17.40 -6.38 -9.87
CA TRP A 33 -17.78 -5.81 -11.14
C TRP A 33 -16.62 -6.06 -12.10
N THR A 34 -16.94 -6.47 -13.32
CA THR A 34 -15.94 -6.60 -14.40
C THR A 34 -15.13 -5.30 -14.44
N ALA A 35 -13.82 -5.40 -14.29
CA ALA A 35 -12.89 -4.30 -14.33
C ALA A 35 -12.85 -3.68 -15.74
N SER A 36 -13.89 -2.94 -16.10
CA SER A 36 -13.88 -2.03 -17.26
C SER A 36 -12.75 -1.03 -17.08
N ASN A 37 -12.54 -0.50 -15.87
CA ASN A 37 -11.51 0.50 -15.62
C ASN A 37 -10.06 -0.02 -15.79
N PHE A 38 -9.74 -1.22 -15.28
CA PHE A 38 -8.38 -1.75 -15.42
C PHE A 38 -8.04 -1.99 -16.90
N ASN A 39 -8.87 -2.76 -17.62
CA ASN A 39 -8.58 -3.08 -19.03
C ASN A 39 -8.76 -1.90 -19.99
N GLU A 40 -9.70 -0.98 -19.73
CA GLU A 40 -10.00 0.14 -20.65
C GLU A 40 -9.17 1.39 -20.37
N ARG A 41 -8.75 1.62 -19.12
CA ARG A 41 -8.12 2.89 -18.72
C ARG A 41 -6.76 2.75 -18.05
N VAL A 42 -6.48 1.66 -17.34
CA VAL A 42 -5.18 1.46 -16.67
C VAL A 42 -4.21 0.72 -17.58
N LEU A 43 -4.56 -0.49 -18.00
CA LEU A 43 -3.72 -1.36 -18.82
C LEU A 43 -3.25 -0.69 -20.13
N PRO A 44 -4.05 0.13 -20.84
CA PRO A 44 -3.57 0.83 -22.04
C PRO A 44 -2.48 1.87 -21.76
N GLN A 45 -2.39 2.38 -20.53
CA GLN A 45 -1.31 3.30 -20.11
C GLN A 45 -0.03 2.53 -19.78
N LEU A 46 -0.15 1.24 -19.44
CA LEU A 46 0.97 0.38 -19.08
C LEU A 46 1.44 -0.37 -20.34
N SER A 47 2.58 0.02 -20.92
CA SER A 47 3.19 -0.71 -22.03
C SER A 47 3.51 -2.17 -21.66
N LYS A 48 3.60 -3.08 -22.64
CA LYS A 48 4.17 -4.43 -22.39
C LYS A 48 5.65 -4.37 -21.99
N ASP A 49 6.32 -3.26 -22.32
CA ASP A 49 7.67 -2.91 -21.89
C ASP A 49 7.69 -2.13 -20.56
N SER A 50 6.54 -2.07 -19.85
CA SER A 50 6.48 -1.51 -18.50
C SER A 50 7.51 -2.21 -17.63
N GLY A 51 8.23 -1.42 -16.82
CA GLY A 51 9.45 -1.81 -16.17
C GLY A 51 9.35 -3.12 -15.39
N THR A 52 10.50 -3.76 -15.18
CA THR A 52 10.67 -5.08 -14.57
C THR A 52 9.92 -5.29 -13.24
N PHE A 53 9.54 -4.19 -12.57
CA PHE A 53 8.98 -4.18 -11.22
C PHE A 53 7.44 -4.10 -11.16
N LEU A 54 6.71 -3.99 -12.28
CA LEU A 54 5.24 -4.11 -12.29
C LEU A 54 4.80 -5.54 -12.69
N ARG A 55 3.88 -6.14 -11.93
CA ARG A 55 3.32 -7.46 -12.22
C ARG A 55 2.05 -7.35 -13.04
N LEU A 56 2.19 -7.39 -14.36
CA LEU A 56 1.09 -7.38 -15.31
C LEU A 56 0.64 -8.80 -15.69
N PRO A 57 -0.64 -9.00 -16.06
CA PRO A 57 -1.11 -10.30 -16.53
C PRO A 57 -0.40 -10.69 -17.84
N LEU A 58 0.06 -11.94 -17.89
CA LEU A 58 0.64 -12.56 -19.09
C LEU A 58 -0.44 -12.99 -20.09
N ASP A 59 -1.63 -13.32 -19.57
CA ASP A 59 -2.78 -13.78 -20.33
C ASP A 59 -4.08 -13.50 -19.55
N THR A 60 -5.21 -13.61 -20.24
CA THR A 60 -6.54 -13.56 -19.68
C THR A 60 -7.35 -14.75 -20.19
N ILE A 61 -8.28 -15.24 -19.37
CA ILE A 61 -9.25 -16.28 -19.74
C ILE A 61 -10.62 -15.64 -19.55
N PRO A 62 -11.13 -14.91 -20.56
CA PRO A 62 -12.24 -13.97 -20.39
C PRO A 62 -13.54 -14.65 -19.98
N ASP A 63 -13.80 -15.84 -20.52
CA ASP A 63 -15.01 -16.63 -20.23
C ASP A 63 -15.10 -16.98 -18.74
N GLU A 64 -13.95 -17.13 -18.08
CA GLU A 64 -13.82 -17.46 -16.67
C GLU A 64 -13.44 -16.24 -15.80
N ARG A 65 -13.26 -15.06 -16.41
CA ARG A 65 -12.75 -13.82 -15.76
C ARG A 65 -11.43 -14.04 -14.98
N ILE A 66 -10.54 -14.87 -15.52
CA ILE A 66 -9.25 -15.18 -14.88
C ILE A 66 -8.13 -14.35 -15.51
N PHE A 67 -7.28 -13.78 -14.66
CA PHE A 67 -5.98 -13.23 -15.05
C PHE A 67 -4.88 -14.25 -14.77
N VAL A 68 -3.97 -14.41 -15.72
CA VAL A 68 -2.82 -15.31 -15.58
C VAL A 68 -1.55 -14.49 -15.36
N TYR A 69 -0.80 -14.80 -14.32
CA TYR A 69 0.46 -14.14 -13.98
C TYR A 69 1.62 -15.12 -13.95
N LYS A 70 2.85 -14.60 -14.12
CA LYS A 70 4.05 -15.34 -13.73
C LYS A 70 3.96 -15.61 -12.22
N TYR A 71 4.20 -16.86 -11.81
CA TYR A 71 4.25 -17.23 -10.40
C TYR A 71 5.51 -16.64 -9.73
N LEU A 72 5.35 -16.10 -8.53
CA LEU A 72 6.41 -15.66 -7.62
C LEU A 72 6.12 -16.30 -6.25
N SER A 73 7.15 -16.81 -5.59
CA SER A 73 7.00 -17.71 -4.43
C SER A 73 6.67 -17.03 -3.11
N ASP A 74 7.02 -15.76 -2.97
CA ASP A 74 6.95 -15.05 -1.70
C ASP A 74 6.26 -13.69 -1.85
N ASP A 75 5.80 -13.15 -0.73
CA ASP A 75 5.33 -11.77 -0.58
C ASP A 75 6.13 -11.08 0.52
N PHE A 76 6.20 -9.75 0.46
CA PHE A 76 7.04 -8.98 1.37
C PHE A 76 6.55 -9.05 2.83
N LEU A 77 5.25 -9.26 3.07
CA LEU A 77 4.72 -9.46 4.42
C LEU A 77 5.37 -10.70 5.07
N GLN A 78 5.34 -11.84 4.40
CA GLN A 78 5.91 -13.06 4.95
C GLN A 78 7.43 -12.99 5.06
N LEU A 79 8.11 -12.34 4.11
CA LEU A 79 9.56 -12.22 4.15
C LEU A 79 10.05 -11.42 5.38
N VAL A 80 9.38 -10.32 5.71
CA VAL A 80 9.72 -9.56 6.93
C VAL A 80 9.49 -10.40 8.19
N ARG A 81 8.44 -11.24 8.23
CA ARG A 81 8.19 -12.19 9.35
C ARG A 81 9.22 -13.31 9.44
N LYS A 82 9.79 -13.73 8.31
CA LYS A 82 10.92 -14.68 8.25
C LYS A 82 12.27 -14.02 8.60
N ASP A 83 12.25 -12.76 9.03
CA ASP A 83 13.40 -11.98 9.45
C ASP A 83 14.54 -11.88 8.42
N ILE A 84 14.19 -11.68 7.13
CA ILE A 84 15.22 -11.41 6.11
C ILE A 84 16.05 -10.17 6.45
N SER A 85 17.29 -10.09 5.96
CA SER A 85 18.19 -8.97 6.24
C SER A 85 17.59 -7.60 5.87
N LEU A 86 17.93 -6.55 6.63
CA LEU A 86 17.49 -5.19 6.34
C LEU A 86 17.90 -4.72 4.93
N GLN A 87 19.06 -5.16 4.45
CA GLN A 87 19.54 -4.91 3.10
C GLN A 87 18.57 -5.46 2.04
N ASN A 88 18.11 -6.71 2.20
CA ASN A 88 17.10 -7.30 1.32
C ASN A 88 15.77 -6.55 1.42
N ARG A 89 15.34 -6.16 2.63
CA ARG A 89 14.11 -5.37 2.82
C ARG A 89 14.20 -4.02 2.10
N ARG A 90 15.32 -3.32 2.21
CA ARG A 90 15.58 -2.04 1.53
C ARG A 90 15.59 -2.21 0.00
N SER A 91 16.22 -3.28 -0.50
CA SER A 91 16.23 -3.61 -1.94
C SER A 91 14.81 -3.86 -2.48
N ILE A 92 13.99 -4.62 -1.75
CA ILE A 92 12.58 -4.89 -2.09
C ILE A 92 11.76 -3.60 -2.10
N LEU A 93 11.89 -2.76 -1.06
CA LEU A 93 11.21 -1.47 -0.99
C LEU A 93 11.62 -0.54 -2.15
N ARG A 94 12.91 -0.50 -2.49
CA ARG A 94 13.41 0.31 -3.61
C ARG A 94 12.80 -0.15 -4.93
N ALA A 95 12.73 -1.46 -5.17
CA ALA A 95 12.10 -2.02 -6.37
C ALA A 95 10.59 -1.73 -6.43
N ALA A 96 9.88 -1.86 -5.30
CA ALA A 96 8.46 -1.50 -5.21
C ALA A 96 8.24 0.00 -5.46
N LEU A 97 9.13 0.86 -4.98
CA LEU A 97 9.06 2.30 -5.22
C LEU A 97 9.34 2.68 -6.68
N HIS A 98 10.23 1.94 -7.37
CA HIS A 98 10.39 2.07 -8.82
C HIS A 98 9.11 1.70 -9.57
N ALA A 99 8.43 0.63 -9.20
CA ALA A 99 7.14 0.25 -9.78
C ALA A 99 6.07 1.34 -9.55
N LEU A 100 6.00 1.89 -8.33
CA LEU A 100 5.06 2.95 -7.98
C LEU A 100 5.35 4.26 -8.71
N LYS A 101 6.64 4.61 -8.86
CA LYS A 101 7.07 5.74 -9.70
C LYS A 101 6.57 5.59 -11.13
N GLU A 102 6.70 4.41 -11.70
CA GLU A 102 6.27 4.15 -13.07
C GLU A 102 4.75 4.32 -13.25
N LEU A 103 3.94 3.83 -12.30
CA LEU A 103 2.50 4.09 -12.28
C LEU A 103 2.23 5.60 -12.25
N HIS A 104 2.89 6.32 -11.34
CA HIS A 104 2.70 7.75 -11.15
C HIS A 104 3.12 8.58 -12.36
N GLU A 105 4.15 8.18 -13.11
CA GLU A 105 4.56 8.82 -14.37
C GLU A 105 3.56 8.63 -15.50
N LYS A 106 2.75 7.57 -15.43
CA LYS A 106 1.66 7.26 -16.35
C LYS A 106 0.30 7.74 -15.85
N ASP A 107 0.30 8.60 -14.84
CA ASP A 107 -0.92 9.12 -14.19
C ASP A 107 -1.84 8.02 -13.64
N VAL A 108 -1.27 6.89 -13.22
CA VAL A 108 -2.00 5.81 -12.56
C VAL A 108 -1.73 5.85 -11.06
N VAL A 109 -2.79 5.76 -10.26
CA VAL A 109 -2.72 5.56 -8.80
C VAL A 109 -3.03 4.11 -8.47
N HIS A 110 -2.33 3.52 -7.49
CA HIS A 110 -2.49 2.11 -7.11
C HIS A 110 -3.66 1.89 -6.13
N LEU A 111 -3.76 2.77 -5.13
CA LEU A 111 -4.78 2.85 -4.09
C LEU A 111 -4.87 1.66 -3.11
N ASP A 112 -4.06 0.62 -3.29
CA ASP A 112 -3.95 -0.49 -2.33
C ASP A 112 -2.49 -0.96 -2.11
N ILE A 113 -1.60 -0.02 -1.81
CA ILE A 113 -0.21 -0.33 -1.45
C ILE A 113 -0.15 -0.98 -0.06
N LYS A 114 0.37 -2.21 -0.01
CA LYS A 114 0.58 -3.00 1.20
C LYS A 114 1.66 -4.06 0.97
N PRO A 115 2.30 -4.62 2.02
CA PRO A 115 3.41 -5.56 1.85
C PRO A 115 3.01 -6.84 1.09
N ASP A 116 1.77 -7.29 1.26
CA ASP A 116 1.21 -8.47 0.59
C ASP A 116 1.14 -8.30 -0.94
N ASN A 117 1.05 -7.05 -1.41
CA ASN A 117 0.99 -6.70 -2.84
C ASN A 117 2.40 -6.48 -3.45
N ILE A 118 3.47 -6.70 -2.68
CA ILE A 118 4.85 -6.68 -3.17
C ILE A 118 5.32 -8.14 -3.23
N MET A 119 5.21 -8.72 -4.43
CA MET A 119 5.56 -10.11 -4.70
C MET A 119 7.07 -10.22 -4.95
N VAL A 120 7.67 -11.31 -4.47
CA VAL A 120 9.10 -11.54 -4.53
C VAL A 120 9.39 -12.96 -4.98
N GLN A 121 10.36 -13.12 -5.88
CA GLN A 121 11.03 -14.39 -6.11
C GLN A 121 12.32 -14.40 -5.30
N CYS A 122 12.39 -15.33 -4.35
CA CYS A 122 13.59 -15.58 -3.57
C CYS A 122 14.23 -16.91 -3.98
N ARG A 123 15.55 -16.98 -3.83
CA ARG A 123 16.28 -18.24 -3.70
C ARG A 123 16.75 -18.35 -2.26
N HIS A 124 16.37 -19.44 -1.61
CA HIS A 124 16.77 -19.71 -0.22
C HIS A 124 18.00 -20.63 -0.24
N ASN A 125 19.16 -20.05 0.07
CA ASN A 125 20.41 -20.77 0.26
C ASN A 125 20.76 -20.64 1.75
N ASP A 126 20.11 -21.41 2.62
CA ASP A 126 20.30 -21.37 4.09
C ASP A 126 21.78 -21.16 4.46
N PRO A 127 22.16 -20.04 5.12
CA PRO A 127 21.31 -19.06 5.84
C PRO A 127 20.87 -17.82 5.06
N GLU A 128 21.25 -17.68 3.79
CA GLU A 128 21.04 -16.48 3.00
C GLU A 128 19.78 -16.57 2.11
N THR A 129 18.97 -15.51 2.15
CA THR A 129 17.89 -15.31 1.19
C THR A 129 18.37 -14.35 0.11
N ILE A 130 18.36 -14.82 -1.15
CA ILE A 130 18.74 -14.01 -2.31
C ILE A 130 17.46 -13.55 -3.00
N VAL A 131 17.27 -12.24 -3.10
CA VAL A 131 16.14 -11.63 -3.83
C VAL A 131 16.46 -11.61 -5.33
N GLU A 132 15.73 -12.38 -6.13
CA GLU A 132 15.96 -12.50 -7.57
C GLU A 132 15.06 -11.55 -8.38
N GLN A 133 13.81 -11.40 -7.94
CA GLN A 133 12.83 -10.57 -8.64
C GLN A 133 11.86 -9.96 -7.62
N VAL A 134 11.47 -8.71 -7.84
CA VAL A 134 10.45 -8.01 -7.04
C VAL A 134 9.45 -7.38 -7.99
N GLN A 135 8.15 -7.57 -7.72
CA GLN A 135 7.10 -6.92 -8.50
C GLN A 135 5.93 -6.46 -7.65
N LEU A 136 5.48 -5.22 -7.88
CA LEU A 136 4.22 -4.71 -7.34
C LEU A 136 3.04 -5.28 -8.13
N THR A 137 2.00 -5.74 -7.44
CA THR A 137 0.83 -6.42 -8.03
C THR A 137 -0.49 -5.86 -7.50
N ASP A 138 -1.62 -6.46 -7.88
CA ASP A 138 -2.97 -6.10 -7.39
C ASP A 138 -3.42 -4.69 -7.82
N LEU A 139 -3.47 -4.48 -9.13
CA LEU A 139 -3.94 -3.25 -9.76
C LEU A 139 -5.47 -3.17 -9.90
N GLU A 140 -6.22 -3.98 -9.14
CA GLU A 140 -7.69 -4.01 -9.23
C GLU A 140 -8.33 -2.70 -8.73
N ASN A 141 -7.72 -2.09 -7.72
CA ASN A 141 -8.12 -0.76 -7.22
C ASN A 141 -7.47 0.39 -7.99
N ALA A 142 -6.57 0.10 -8.93
CA ALA A 142 -5.84 1.14 -9.63
C ALA A 142 -6.76 1.98 -10.52
N ALA A 143 -6.42 3.25 -10.67
CA ALA A 143 -7.19 4.18 -11.48
C ALA A 143 -6.27 5.12 -12.27
N TYR A 144 -6.62 5.33 -13.53
CA TYR A 144 -6.05 6.42 -14.32
C TYR A 144 -6.62 7.76 -13.83
N LEU A 145 -5.72 8.66 -13.47
CA LEU A 145 -5.98 9.93 -12.82
C LEU A 145 -5.17 11.04 -13.49
N PRO A 146 -5.72 11.69 -14.53
CA PRO A 146 -5.05 12.78 -15.24
C PRO A 146 -4.56 13.90 -14.31
N PRO A 147 -3.55 14.69 -14.72
CA PRO A 147 -3.03 15.78 -13.91
C PRO A 147 -4.13 16.75 -13.44
N GLY A 148 -4.06 17.13 -12.16
CA GLY A 148 -5.04 18.02 -11.52
C GLY A 148 -6.38 17.36 -11.14
N ARG A 149 -6.52 16.04 -11.30
CA ARG A 149 -7.72 15.30 -10.87
C ARG A 149 -7.47 14.58 -9.54
N CYS A 150 -8.56 14.34 -8.81
CA CYS A 150 -8.60 13.48 -7.63
C CYS A 150 -9.84 12.58 -7.68
N ILE A 151 -9.84 11.51 -6.88
CA ILE A 151 -10.99 10.64 -6.67
C ILE A 151 -11.60 10.99 -5.31
N LYS A 152 -12.90 11.30 -5.25
CA LYS A 152 -13.63 11.59 -4.01
C LYS A 152 -14.69 10.52 -3.74
N GLY A 153 -15.00 10.27 -2.47
CA GLY A 153 -16.09 9.37 -2.05
C GLY A 153 -15.74 7.87 -2.04
N MET A 154 -14.57 7.49 -2.52
CA MET A 154 -14.07 6.11 -2.50
C MET A 154 -13.39 5.80 -1.16
N LEU A 155 -13.73 4.67 -0.55
CA LEU A 155 -12.97 4.10 0.58
C LEU A 155 -11.95 3.11 0.01
N ALA A 156 -10.74 3.60 -0.27
CA ALA A 156 -9.71 2.82 -0.96
C ALA A 156 -8.64 2.26 0.00
N GLY A 157 -8.01 1.17 -0.41
CA GLY A 157 -6.86 0.55 0.27
C GLY A 157 -7.24 -0.33 1.45
N ASN A 158 -6.31 -1.17 1.88
CA ASN A 158 -6.43 -1.96 3.10
C ASN A 158 -6.35 -1.09 4.37
N ASP A 159 -7.22 -1.37 5.35
CA ASP A 159 -7.35 -0.62 6.60
C ASP A 159 -6.04 -0.32 7.33
N ASN A 160 -5.09 -1.25 7.34
CA ASN A 160 -3.85 -1.12 8.09
C ASN A 160 -2.81 -0.21 7.40
N TRP A 161 -3.00 0.05 6.11
CA TRP A 161 -2.04 0.76 5.25
C TRP A 161 -2.63 2.04 4.64
N ARG A 162 -3.92 2.31 4.91
CA ARG A 162 -4.69 3.39 4.30
C ARG A 162 -4.21 4.77 4.76
N SER A 163 -4.19 5.73 3.85
CA SER A 163 -3.88 7.14 4.14
C SER A 163 -4.99 7.87 4.90
N PRO A 164 -4.68 8.96 5.64
CA PRO A 164 -5.68 9.66 6.44
C PRO A 164 -6.81 10.24 5.58
N GLU A 165 -6.52 10.85 4.43
CA GLU A 165 -7.56 11.38 3.54
C GLU A 165 -8.49 10.28 3.00
N ALA A 166 -7.98 9.05 2.86
CA ALA A 166 -8.78 7.91 2.41
C ALA A 166 -9.73 7.37 3.50
N HIS A 167 -9.37 7.47 4.78
CA HIS A 167 -10.32 7.17 5.87
C HIS A 167 -11.54 8.09 5.85
N PHE A 168 -11.36 9.33 5.39
CA PHE A 168 -12.45 10.30 5.24
C PHE A 168 -13.16 10.26 3.88
N LYS A 169 -12.78 9.34 2.99
CA LYS A 169 -13.24 9.31 1.58
C LYS A 169 -13.04 10.68 0.88
N GLY A 170 -11.98 11.39 1.28
CA GLY A 170 -11.62 12.70 0.74
C GLY A 170 -10.97 12.58 -0.64
N GLU A 171 -10.09 13.53 -0.95
CA GLU A 171 -9.40 13.61 -2.24
C GLU A 171 -8.23 12.62 -2.35
N LEU A 172 -8.45 11.48 -2.99
CA LEU A 172 -7.41 10.51 -3.27
C LEU A 172 -6.62 10.89 -4.53
N ASN A 173 -5.30 10.71 -4.45
CA ASN A 173 -4.38 10.95 -5.57
C ASN A 173 -3.08 10.14 -5.36
N LYS A 174 -2.04 10.43 -6.16
CA LYS A 174 -0.73 9.78 -6.10
C LYS A 174 -0.11 9.79 -4.69
N PHE A 175 -0.33 10.85 -3.93
CA PHE A 175 0.20 11.00 -2.57
C PHE A 175 -0.47 10.07 -1.56
N SER A 176 -1.67 9.53 -1.84
CA SER A 176 -2.30 8.48 -1.03
C SER A 176 -1.51 7.18 -1.07
N ASP A 177 -0.96 6.83 -2.25
CA ASP A 177 -0.04 5.68 -2.39
C ASP A 177 1.27 5.91 -1.62
N VAL A 178 1.80 7.14 -1.66
CA VAL A 178 3.05 7.52 -0.97
C VAL A 178 2.92 7.34 0.54
N PHE A 179 1.81 7.78 1.13
CA PHE A 179 1.59 7.60 2.57
C PHE A 179 1.54 6.12 2.93
N SER A 180 0.79 5.34 2.15
CA SER A 180 0.67 3.89 2.31
C SER A 180 2.04 3.21 2.21
N PHE A 181 2.87 3.61 1.25
CA PHE A 181 4.25 3.16 1.11
C PHE A 181 5.12 3.53 2.32
N GLY A 182 4.92 4.72 2.92
CA GLY A 182 5.55 5.11 4.18
C GLY A 182 5.26 4.13 5.32
N LEU A 183 4.01 3.68 5.46
CA LEU A 183 3.65 2.65 6.45
C LEU A 183 4.32 1.30 6.15
N VAL A 184 4.44 0.92 4.87
CA VAL A 184 5.16 -0.30 4.45
C VAL A 184 6.66 -0.20 4.79
N CYS A 185 7.28 0.96 4.64
CA CYS A 185 8.66 1.20 5.06
C CYS A 185 8.84 1.01 6.58
N ILE A 186 7.92 1.54 7.40
CA ILE A 186 7.94 1.34 8.86
C ILE A 186 7.84 -0.15 9.20
N TYR A 187 6.93 -0.87 8.55
CA TYR A 187 6.79 -2.31 8.73
C TYR A 187 8.06 -3.07 8.37
N ALA A 188 8.72 -2.72 7.27
CA ALA A 188 9.96 -3.37 6.86
C ALA A 188 11.07 -3.23 7.91
N VAL A 189 11.21 -2.06 8.53
CA VAL A 189 12.26 -1.81 9.51
C VAL A 189 11.90 -2.41 10.88
N LEU A 190 10.66 -2.27 11.32
CA LEU A 190 10.25 -2.62 12.69
C LEU A 190 9.58 -3.99 12.82
N GLY A 191 9.17 -4.62 11.72
CA GLY A 191 8.46 -5.90 11.73
C GLY A 191 7.02 -5.85 12.26
N ARG A 192 6.50 -4.67 12.62
CA ARG A 192 5.15 -4.50 13.20
C ARG A 192 4.27 -3.59 12.36
N VAL A 193 2.98 -3.90 12.31
CA VAL A 193 1.96 -3.12 11.58
C VAL A 193 1.45 -2.01 12.50
N VAL A 194 2.06 -0.82 12.43
CA VAL A 194 1.85 0.26 13.42
C VAL A 194 0.42 0.81 13.47
N CYS A 195 -0.30 0.75 12.35
CA CYS A 195 -1.71 1.11 12.29
C CYS A 195 -2.63 -0.13 12.37
N GLY A 196 -2.12 -1.33 12.68
CA GLY A 196 -2.88 -2.58 12.71
C GLY A 196 -3.47 -2.92 14.09
N PRO A 197 -4.25 -4.00 14.21
CA PRO A 197 -4.77 -4.46 15.49
C PRO A 197 -3.66 -4.95 16.44
N ASP A 198 -3.73 -4.51 17.69
CA ASP A 198 -2.96 -4.97 18.84
C ASP A 198 -3.86 -4.88 20.10
N ASP A 199 -3.31 -5.14 21.29
CA ASP A 199 -4.09 -5.14 22.54
C ASP A 199 -4.73 -3.78 22.86
N ASP A 200 -4.03 -2.68 22.53
CA ASP A 200 -4.54 -1.32 22.70
C ASP A 200 -5.68 -1.02 21.73
N PHE A 201 -5.56 -1.45 20.49
CA PHE A 201 -6.61 -1.36 19.48
C PHE A 201 -7.86 -2.12 19.93
N ALA A 202 -7.69 -3.39 20.34
CA ALA A 202 -8.79 -4.25 20.78
C ALA A 202 -9.50 -3.69 22.02
N LYS A 203 -8.74 -3.09 22.95
CA LYS A 203 -9.28 -2.40 24.11
C LYS A 203 -10.20 -1.24 23.71
N HIS A 204 -9.76 -0.34 22.84
CA HIS A 204 -10.56 0.80 22.39
C HIS A 204 -11.78 0.36 21.56
N GLU A 205 -11.61 -0.66 20.70
CA GLU A 205 -12.72 -1.24 19.92
C GLU A 205 -13.78 -1.85 20.84
N ALA A 206 -13.38 -2.59 21.87
CA ALA A 206 -14.29 -3.15 22.89
C ALA A 206 -15.02 -2.07 23.70
N GLN A 207 -14.45 -0.86 23.79
CA GLN A 207 -15.08 0.31 24.41
C GLN A 207 -16.00 1.09 23.45
N GLY A 208 -16.15 0.62 22.22
CA GLY A 208 -17.05 1.21 21.21
C GLY A 208 -16.37 2.20 20.26
N ALA A 209 -15.05 2.38 20.35
CA ALA A 209 -14.33 3.20 19.38
C ALA A 209 -14.35 2.52 18.01
N LEU A 210 -14.65 3.29 16.96
CA LEU A 210 -14.65 2.78 15.60
C LEU A 210 -13.20 2.46 15.17
N PRO A 211 -12.94 1.29 14.53
CA PRO A 211 -11.63 0.92 14.00
C PRO A 211 -10.92 2.04 13.23
N ALA A 212 -11.65 2.74 12.36
CA ALA A 212 -11.12 3.86 11.58
C ALA A 212 -10.67 5.05 12.45
N MET A 213 -11.35 5.33 13.56
CA MET A 213 -10.99 6.42 14.47
C MET A 213 -9.73 6.09 15.26
N ILE A 214 -9.56 4.84 15.70
CA ILE A 214 -8.33 4.39 16.37
C ILE A 214 -7.13 4.56 15.42
N ARG A 215 -7.28 4.13 14.15
CA ARG A 215 -6.21 4.29 13.15
C ARG A 215 -5.92 5.75 12.83
N LEU A 216 -6.95 6.58 12.71
CA LEU A 216 -6.77 8.02 12.50
C LEU A 216 -6.08 8.69 13.70
N GLN A 217 -6.45 8.35 14.94
CA GLN A 217 -5.77 8.85 16.13
C GLN A 217 -4.28 8.48 16.11
N ARG A 218 -3.94 7.24 15.73
CA ARG A 218 -2.55 6.80 15.55
C ARG A 218 -1.84 7.63 14.48
N GLN A 219 -2.42 7.78 13.30
CA GLN A 219 -1.81 8.54 12.19
C GLN A 219 -1.58 10.01 12.55
N VAL A 220 -2.57 10.65 13.20
CA VAL A 220 -2.46 12.04 13.66
C VAL A 220 -1.38 12.18 14.73
N SER A 221 -1.31 11.24 15.68
CA SER A 221 -0.33 11.28 16.77
C SER A 221 1.09 10.97 16.31
N TYR A 222 1.25 10.02 15.38
CA TYR A 222 2.57 9.59 14.88
C TYR A 222 3.17 10.58 13.88
N PHE A 223 2.37 11.14 12.98
CA PHE A 223 2.88 11.86 11.80
C PHE A 223 2.42 13.31 11.70
N GLY A 224 1.55 13.76 12.59
CA GLY A 224 0.97 15.08 12.51
C GLY A 224 1.89 16.21 12.98
N ASP A 225 1.93 17.26 12.18
CA ASP A 225 2.30 18.62 12.60
C ASP A 225 1.14 19.58 12.28
N ARG A 226 1.17 20.80 12.83
CA ARG A 226 0.07 21.77 12.66
C ARG A 226 -0.18 22.12 11.19
N ASP A 227 0.88 22.26 10.41
CA ASP A 227 0.79 22.61 9.00
C ASP A 227 0.24 21.44 8.18
N GLY A 228 0.68 20.22 8.50
CA GLY A 228 0.20 18.96 7.91
C GLY A 228 -1.30 18.76 8.16
N LEU A 229 -1.76 19.00 9.39
CA LEU A 229 -3.19 18.93 9.72
C LEU A 229 -4.01 19.96 8.94
N ASN A 230 -3.54 21.21 8.89
CA ASN A 230 -4.21 22.27 8.13
C ASN A 230 -4.28 21.95 6.63
N GLY A 231 -3.24 21.30 6.09
CA GLY A 231 -3.23 20.81 4.72
C GLY A 231 -4.21 19.66 4.51
N LEU A 232 -4.23 18.65 5.38
CA LEU A 232 -5.16 17.53 5.32
C LEU A 232 -6.62 17.98 5.31
N ILE A 233 -6.97 18.98 6.13
CA ILE A 233 -8.32 19.56 6.20
C ILE A 233 -8.78 20.02 4.80
N LYS A 234 -7.90 20.56 3.95
CA LYS A 234 -8.25 21.00 2.60
C LYS A 234 -8.66 19.83 1.68
N HIS A 235 -8.20 18.62 1.97
CA HIS A 235 -8.49 17.42 1.17
C HIS A 235 -9.66 16.59 1.70
N VAL A 236 -10.16 16.90 2.90
CA VAL A 236 -11.32 16.22 3.50
C VAL A 236 -12.47 17.16 3.85
N GLY A 237 -12.26 18.47 3.68
CA GLY A 237 -13.07 19.54 4.25
C GLY A 237 -14.34 19.92 3.49
N ASP A 238 -14.69 19.21 2.42
CA ASP A 238 -16.04 19.29 1.83
C ASP A 238 -17.13 18.83 2.83
N ASN A 239 -16.73 18.25 3.97
CA ASN A 239 -17.60 17.83 5.06
C ASN A 239 -17.11 18.43 6.39
N GLU A 240 -17.91 19.32 6.97
CA GLU A 240 -17.62 20.01 8.23
C GLU A 240 -17.37 19.03 9.40
N VAL A 241 -18.05 17.87 9.40
CA VAL A 241 -17.86 16.81 10.39
C VAL A 241 -16.44 16.23 10.33
N ASN A 242 -15.88 16.05 9.11
CA ASN A 242 -14.52 15.53 8.96
C ASN A 242 -13.49 16.51 9.56
N CYS A 243 -13.68 17.81 9.36
CA CYS A 243 -12.83 18.84 9.94
C CYS A 243 -12.88 18.82 11.47
N GLN A 244 -14.09 18.72 12.04
CA GLN A 244 -14.29 18.65 13.49
C GLN A 244 -13.62 17.41 14.09
N VAL A 245 -13.78 16.24 13.46
CA VAL A 245 -13.11 15.00 13.87
C VAL A 245 -11.59 15.18 13.85
N LEU A 246 -11.02 15.72 12.77
CA LEU A 246 -9.57 15.95 12.70
C LEU A 246 -9.06 16.91 13.77
N SER A 247 -9.80 17.99 14.05
CA SER A 247 -9.46 18.91 15.13
C SER A 247 -9.50 18.24 16.49
N MET A 248 -10.53 17.44 16.77
CA MET A 248 -10.66 16.65 18.01
C MET A 248 -9.47 15.69 18.18
N LEU A 249 -9.18 14.86 17.18
CA LEU A 249 -8.06 13.90 17.23
C LEU A 249 -6.72 14.60 17.42
N TRP A 250 -6.55 15.78 16.83
CA TRP A 250 -5.35 16.59 17.02
C TRP A 250 -5.26 17.11 18.44
N ASP A 251 -6.30 17.72 18.99
CA ASP A 251 -6.25 18.32 20.31
C ASP A 251 -6.07 17.26 21.42
N GLU A 252 -6.72 16.09 21.28
CA GLU A 252 -6.64 14.97 22.23
C GLU A 252 -5.31 14.20 22.19
N ARG A 253 -4.47 14.38 21.16
CA ARG A 253 -3.27 13.55 20.96
C ARG A 253 -2.25 13.58 22.12
N ASN A 254 -2.33 14.59 22.98
CA ASN A 254 -1.43 14.78 24.12
C ASN A 254 -2.09 14.39 25.46
N GLU A 255 -3.31 13.89 25.45
CA GLU A 255 -4.00 13.43 26.66
C GLU A 255 -3.31 12.20 27.25
N ASP A 256 -3.32 12.07 28.58
CA ASP A 256 -2.59 11.02 29.31
C ASP A 256 -3.02 9.60 28.93
N TYR A 257 -4.25 9.41 28.47
CA TYR A 257 -4.79 8.13 28.03
C TYR A 257 -4.47 7.78 26.57
N ILE A 258 -3.87 8.69 25.80
CA ILE A 258 -3.40 8.45 24.43
C ILE A 258 -1.89 8.12 24.49
N PRO A 259 -1.51 6.84 24.33
CA PRO A 259 -0.11 6.41 24.52
C PRO A 259 0.78 6.72 23.30
N TYR A 260 0.22 7.32 22.25
CA TYR A 260 0.87 7.49 20.96
C TYR A 260 1.82 8.68 20.97
N LYS A 261 3.09 8.44 20.64
CA LYS A 261 4.11 9.49 20.53
C LYS A 261 4.46 9.78 19.07
N PRO A 262 4.84 11.03 18.73
CA PRO A 262 5.34 11.36 17.40
C PRO A 262 6.43 10.39 16.94
N PHE A 263 6.39 9.97 15.68
CA PHE A 263 7.31 8.98 15.12
C PHE A 263 8.79 9.37 15.30
N VAL A 264 9.08 10.67 15.24
CA VAL A 264 10.43 11.22 15.45
C VAL A 264 10.97 11.01 16.87
N GLU A 265 10.10 10.74 17.84
CA GLU A 265 10.45 10.47 19.24
C GLU A 265 10.60 8.97 19.54
N TRP A 266 10.38 8.09 18.56
CA TRP A 266 10.43 6.64 18.81
C TRP A 266 11.88 6.19 19.10
N PRO A 267 12.16 5.61 20.29
CA PRO A 267 13.51 5.27 20.71
C PRO A 267 14.15 4.14 19.90
N GLU A 268 13.35 3.23 19.35
CA GLU A 268 13.81 2.10 18.53
C GLU A 268 14.24 2.51 17.11
N VAL A 269 13.84 3.71 16.64
CA VAL A 269 14.14 4.17 15.28
C VAL A 269 15.40 5.04 15.30
N GLN A 270 16.60 4.48 15.36
CA GLN A 270 17.82 5.30 15.55
C GLN A 270 18.37 5.95 14.27
N ASP A 271 18.04 5.39 13.11
CA ASP A 271 18.49 5.86 11.80
C ASP A 271 17.82 7.19 11.43
N GLU A 272 18.61 8.27 11.40
CA GLU A 272 18.15 9.62 11.07
C GLU A 272 17.68 9.73 9.60
N ALA A 273 18.35 9.05 8.66
CA ALA A 273 17.93 9.04 7.27
C ALA A 273 16.57 8.35 7.14
N PHE A 274 16.34 7.25 7.87
CA PHE A 274 15.04 6.60 7.90
C PHE A 274 13.96 7.50 8.51
N ARG A 275 14.24 8.16 9.64
CA ARG A 275 13.29 9.11 10.27
C ARG A 275 12.88 10.22 9.29
N ASN A 276 13.84 10.80 8.59
CA ASN A 276 13.60 11.85 7.61
C ASN A 276 12.80 11.36 6.40
N LEU A 277 13.08 10.14 5.92
CA LEU A 277 12.30 9.50 4.85
C LEU A 277 10.84 9.36 5.27
N ILE A 278 10.57 8.77 6.45
CA ILE A 278 9.20 8.55 6.93
C ILE A 278 8.47 9.88 7.09
N LYS A 279 9.09 10.88 7.72
CA LYS A 279 8.50 12.23 7.85
C LYS A 279 8.09 12.81 6.49
N GLY A 280 8.90 12.60 5.46
CA GLY A 280 8.60 13.04 4.10
C GLY A 280 7.49 12.23 3.42
N LEU A 281 7.41 10.92 3.65
CA LEU A 281 6.39 10.05 3.03
C LEU A 281 5.01 10.17 3.71
N THR A 282 4.98 10.40 5.02
CA THR A 282 3.76 10.31 5.84
C THR A 282 3.25 11.67 6.33
N ASN A 283 3.69 12.79 5.74
CA ASN A 283 3.15 14.11 6.09
C ASN A 283 1.62 14.10 5.96
N LEU A 284 0.89 14.66 6.93
CA LEU A 284 -0.56 14.65 6.89
C LEU A 284 -1.11 15.47 5.71
N ASP A 285 -0.43 16.53 5.28
CA ASP A 285 -0.76 17.25 4.05
C ASP A 285 -0.26 16.44 2.85
N PRO A 286 -1.16 15.89 2.01
CA PRO A 286 -0.78 15.13 0.83
C PRO A 286 0.16 15.90 -0.10
N THR A 287 0.01 17.22 -0.23
CA THR A 287 0.81 18.06 -1.14
C THR A 287 2.24 18.29 -0.65
N ARG A 288 2.50 18.04 0.64
CA ARG A 288 3.84 18.15 1.26
C ARG A 288 4.57 16.82 1.33
N ARG A 289 3.93 15.71 0.91
CA ARG A 289 4.59 14.40 0.85
C ARG A 289 5.62 14.38 -0.27
N LEU A 290 6.68 13.59 -0.09
CA LEU A 290 7.64 13.31 -1.14
C LEU A 290 6.93 12.67 -2.34
N SER A 291 7.25 13.11 -3.55
CA SER A 291 6.97 12.29 -4.74
C SER A 291 7.76 10.98 -4.71
N THR A 292 7.31 9.98 -5.45
CA THR A 292 8.05 8.72 -5.65
C THR A 292 9.46 8.95 -6.23
N TYR A 293 9.61 9.94 -7.11
CA TYR A 293 10.91 10.36 -7.61
C TYR A 293 11.82 10.87 -6.48
N GLN A 294 11.36 11.82 -5.67
CA GLN A 294 12.14 12.36 -4.55
C GLN A 294 12.46 11.28 -3.51
N ALA A 295 11.50 10.39 -3.23
CA ALA A 295 11.70 9.26 -2.32
C ALA A 295 12.81 8.30 -2.82
N LEU A 296 12.89 8.02 -4.12
CA LEU A 296 13.97 7.19 -4.69
C LEU A 296 15.36 7.82 -4.58
N GLN A 297 15.44 9.15 -4.54
CA GLN A 297 16.69 9.90 -4.35
C GLN A 297 17.06 10.07 -2.87
N HIS A 298 16.19 9.66 -1.94
CA HIS A 298 16.40 9.84 -0.52
C HIS A 298 17.62 9.03 -0.03
N PRO A 299 18.51 9.60 0.81
CA PRO A 299 19.74 8.94 1.27
C PRO A 299 19.55 7.52 1.82
N TRP A 300 18.45 7.27 2.54
CA TRP A 300 18.12 5.95 3.07
C TRP A 300 18.06 4.83 2.02
N PHE A 301 17.67 5.14 0.76
CA PHE A 301 17.67 4.19 -0.36
C PHE A 301 18.99 4.15 -1.14
N SER A 302 19.93 5.04 -0.81
CA SER A 302 21.25 5.15 -1.42
C SER A 302 22.35 4.47 -0.59
N GLU A 303 22.06 4.16 0.68
CA GLU A 303 22.98 3.42 1.56
C GLU A 303 23.15 1.97 1.09
N GLN A 304 24.28 1.74 0.42
CA GLN A 304 24.83 0.41 0.17
C GLN A 304 25.61 -0.05 1.40
N ASN A 305 24.90 -0.49 2.43
CA ASN A 305 25.48 -1.32 3.49
C ASN A 305 24.72 -2.64 3.52
#